data_AF-A0A316L8Z1-F1
#
_entry.id   AF-A0A316L8Z1-F1
#
_cell.length_a   1.000
_cell.length_b   1.000
_cell.length_c   1.000
_cell.angle_alpha   90.00
_cell.angle_beta   90.00
_cell.angle_gamma   90.00
#
_symmetry.space_group_name_H-M   'P 1'
#
loop_
_entity.id
_entity.type
_entity.pdbx_description
1 polymer ?
#
loop_
_entity_poly.entity_id
_entity_poly.type
_entity_poly.pdbx_seq_one_letter_code
_entity_poly.pdbx_strand_id
1 'polypeptide(L)'
;MNAAFTLGAGSFASSVTLGAAYGYSMMWVPLYSFTFGIFFLALAARFVCQSETPIIEAQNRYHGKFFGTFATGLLAGCIASVVFNFGQYALGADAIINMFAAFDIHISKGLCCLILLAVSVPLSLMYGSGENPKGVKIVENAIKVMIGIMLIVFIAVVCVISQFIVLLGPR
;
A
#
# COMPACT_ATOMS: atom_id res chain seq x y z
N MET A 1 -4.73 -10.40 -2.00
CA MET A 1 -4.81 -9.05 -1.40
C MET A 1 -3.51 -8.58 -0.76
N ASN A 2 -2.73 -9.44 -0.07
CA ASN A 2 -1.51 -9.03 0.66
C ASN A 2 -0.47 -8.25 -0.16
N ALA A 3 -0.36 -8.52 -1.48
CA ALA A 3 0.51 -7.75 -2.37
C ALA A 3 0.06 -6.28 -2.59
N ALA A 4 -1.22 -5.96 -2.40
CA ALA A 4 -1.69 -4.58 -2.48
C ALA A 4 -1.21 -3.75 -1.27
N PHE A 5 -1.03 -4.38 -0.10
CA PHE A 5 -0.51 -3.70 1.09
C PHE A 5 0.97 -3.30 0.97
N THR A 6 1.75 -3.99 0.14
CA THR A 6 3.16 -3.65 -0.10
C THR A 6 3.32 -2.47 -1.06
N LEU A 7 2.31 -2.23 -1.91
CA LEU A 7 2.19 -1.07 -2.79
C LEU A 7 1.64 0.15 -2.01
N GLY A 8 2.38 0.55 -0.98
CA GLY A 8 2.03 1.67 -0.12
C GLY A 8 2.51 3.02 -0.65
N ALA A 9 1.84 4.12 -0.24
CA ALA A 9 2.28 5.49 -0.53
C ALA A 9 3.73 5.75 -0.06
N GLY A 10 4.13 5.18 1.08
CA GLY A 10 5.50 5.28 1.61
C GLY A 10 6.54 4.55 0.75
N SER A 11 6.24 3.33 0.30
CA SER A 11 7.11 2.56 -0.60
C SER A 11 7.27 3.25 -1.95
N PHE A 12 6.19 3.85 -2.46
CA PHE A 12 6.22 4.64 -3.69
C PHE A 12 7.08 5.91 -3.54
N ALA A 13 6.81 6.73 -2.52
CA ALA A 13 7.54 7.97 -2.28
C ALA A 13 9.04 7.74 -2.06
N SER A 14 9.41 6.73 -1.27
CA SER A 14 10.82 6.36 -1.06
C SER A 14 11.50 5.87 -2.34
N SER A 15 10.83 5.05 -3.15
CA SER A 15 11.39 4.56 -4.41
C SER A 15 11.61 5.67 -5.43
N VAL A 16 10.66 6.60 -5.56
CA VAL A 16 10.78 7.78 -6.44
C VAL A 16 11.88 8.72 -5.94
N THR A 17 11.94 8.98 -4.64
CA THR A 17 12.96 9.86 -4.05
C THR A 17 14.37 9.27 -4.21
N LEU A 18 14.51 7.95 -4.01
CA LEU A 18 15.76 7.24 -4.21
C LEU A 18 16.21 7.27 -5.68
N GLY A 19 15.28 7.07 -6.62
CA GLY A 19 15.55 7.20 -8.04
C GLY A 19 15.91 8.62 -8.46
N ALA A 20 15.25 9.64 -7.91
CA ALA A 20 15.53 11.04 -8.20
C ALA A 20 16.89 11.50 -7.64
N ALA A 21 17.28 11.03 -6.45
CA ALA A 21 18.52 11.45 -5.78
C ALA A 21 19.76 10.67 -6.24
N TYR A 22 19.64 9.36 -6.47
CA TYR A 22 20.77 8.46 -6.71
C TYR A 22 20.73 7.75 -8.07
N GLY A 23 19.72 8.01 -8.88
CA GLY A 23 19.52 7.33 -10.16
C GLY A 23 19.44 5.82 -9.99
N TYR A 24 20.17 5.10 -10.84
CA TYR A 24 20.21 3.63 -10.83
C TYR A 24 21.17 3.03 -9.80
N SER A 25 22.02 3.84 -9.17
CA SER A 25 23.09 3.36 -8.28
C SER A 25 22.55 2.62 -7.04
N MET A 26 21.35 2.98 -6.59
CA MET A 26 20.71 2.40 -5.40
C MET A 26 19.59 1.39 -5.73
N MET A 27 19.48 0.92 -6.98
CA MET A 27 18.45 -0.07 -7.37
C MET A 27 18.53 -1.40 -6.61
N TRP A 28 19.70 -1.75 -6.08
CA TRP A 28 19.85 -2.94 -5.27
C TRP A 28 19.05 -2.85 -3.96
N VAL A 29 18.87 -1.66 -3.39
CA VAL A 29 18.19 -1.47 -2.09
C VAL A 29 16.72 -1.92 -2.12
N PRO A 30 15.87 -1.48 -3.07
CA PRO A 30 14.52 -2.03 -3.21
C PRO A 30 14.49 -3.54 -3.43
N LEU A 31 15.43 -4.11 -4.19
CA LEU A 31 15.48 -5.56 -4.44
C LEU A 31 15.67 -6.35 -3.15
N TYR A 32 16.63 -5.98 -2.30
CA TYR A 32 16.79 -6.62 -0.99
C TYR A 32 15.57 -6.42 -0.10
N SER A 33 14.98 -5.22 -0.11
CA SER A 33 13.77 -4.92 0.66
C SER A 33 12.62 -5.86 0.30
N PHE A 34 12.39 -6.11 -1.00
CA PHE A 34 11.38 -7.05 -1.46
C PHE A 34 11.68 -8.49 -1.03
N THR A 35 12.94 -8.93 -1.09
CA THR A 35 13.33 -10.27 -0.62
C THR A 35 13.01 -10.46 0.86
N PHE A 36 13.36 -9.49 1.72
CA PHE A 36 13.03 -9.54 3.14
C PHE A 36 11.52 -9.51 3.37
N GLY A 37 10.77 -8.68 2.62
CA GLY A 37 9.32 -8.62 2.70
C GLY A 37 8.66 -9.96 2.40
N ILE A 38 9.07 -10.64 1.32
CA ILE A 38 8.57 -11.97 0.95
C ILE A 38 8.94 -13.01 2.02
N PHE A 39 10.16 -12.95 2.54
CA PHE A 39 10.62 -13.85 3.61
C PHE A 39 9.76 -13.73 4.88
N PHE A 40 9.54 -12.51 5.38
CA PHE A 40 8.67 -12.30 6.55
C PHE A 40 7.21 -12.67 6.28
N LEU A 41 6.70 -12.39 5.08
CA LEU A 41 5.34 -12.79 4.72
C LEU A 41 5.19 -14.32 4.68
N ALA A 42 6.19 -15.03 4.17
CA ALA A 42 6.22 -16.49 4.15
C ALA A 42 6.28 -17.09 5.58
N LEU A 43 7.08 -16.49 6.47
CA LEU A 43 7.13 -16.89 7.87
C LEU A 43 5.79 -16.66 8.58
N ALA A 44 5.17 -15.49 8.39
CA ALA A 44 3.87 -15.17 8.97
C ALA A 44 2.78 -16.11 8.43
N ALA A 45 2.75 -16.37 7.13
CA ALA A 45 1.82 -17.31 6.52
C ALA A 45 2.01 -18.73 7.07
N ARG A 46 3.25 -19.20 7.20
CA ARG A 46 3.55 -20.50 7.80
C ARG A 46 3.05 -20.58 9.25
N PHE A 47 3.30 -19.54 10.04
CA PHE A 47 2.83 -19.50 11.44
C PHE A 47 1.30 -19.57 11.50
N VAL A 48 0.60 -18.75 10.72
CA VAL A 48 -0.88 -18.71 10.70
C VAL A 48 -1.50 -20.02 10.19
N CYS A 49 -0.88 -20.67 9.21
CA CYS A 49 -1.40 -21.94 8.67
C CYS A 49 -1.08 -23.16 9.54
N GLN A 50 -0.01 -23.12 10.35
CA GLN A 50 0.41 -24.25 11.20
C GLN A 50 0.00 -24.11 12.67
N SER A 51 -0.28 -22.88 13.13
CA SER A 51 -0.72 -22.61 14.51
C SER A 51 -2.24 -22.52 14.57
N GLU A 52 -2.84 -23.27 15.49
CA GLU A 52 -4.26 -23.10 15.84
C GLU A 52 -4.49 -21.89 16.76
N THR A 53 -3.42 -21.32 17.32
CA THR A 53 -3.49 -20.16 18.21
C THR A 53 -3.18 -18.85 17.48
N PRO A 54 -3.99 -17.79 17.71
CA PRO A 54 -3.69 -16.46 17.20
C PRO A 54 -2.34 -15.93 17.69
N ILE A 55 -1.64 -15.16 16.86
CA ILE A 55 -0.26 -14.73 17.13
C ILE A 55 -0.12 -13.92 18.43
N ILE A 56 -1.11 -13.08 18.74
CA ILE A 56 -1.14 -12.25 19.94
C ILE A 56 -1.32 -13.12 21.19
N GLU A 57 -2.16 -14.15 21.12
CA GLU A 57 -2.40 -15.07 22.22
C GLU A 57 -1.20 -15.99 22.47
N ALA A 58 -0.59 -16.48 21.40
CA ALA A 58 0.67 -17.22 21.48
C ALA A 58 1.78 -16.38 22.14
N GLN A 59 1.95 -15.12 21.72
CA GLN A 59 2.92 -14.23 22.34
C GLN A 59 2.60 -13.91 23.81
N ASN A 60 1.33 -13.73 24.14
CA ASN A 60 0.92 -13.54 25.54
C ASN A 60 1.27 -14.75 26.41
N ARG A 61 1.15 -15.96 25.88
CA ARG A 61 1.46 -17.20 26.60
C ARG A 61 2.96 -17.42 26.83
N TYR A 62 3.79 -17.15 25.83
CA TYR A 62 5.24 -17.45 25.90
C TYR A 62 6.13 -16.27 26.30
N HIS A 63 5.71 -15.04 26.00
CA HIS A 63 6.49 -13.82 26.25
C HIS A 63 5.79 -12.83 27.19
N GLY A 64 4.53 -13.09 27.57
CA GLY A 64 3.75 -12.24 28.47
C GLY A 64 2.95 -11.15 27.77
N LYS A 65 1.99 -10.58 28.50
CA LYS A 65 0.99 -9.62 27.97
C LYS A 65 1.58 -8.32 27.41
N PHE A 66 2.76 -7.94 27.87
CA PHE A 66 3.47 -6.76 27.36
C PHE A 66 3.89 -6.95 25.89
N PHE A 67 4.44 -8.11 25.53
CA PHE A 67 4.90 -8.36 24.17
C PHE A 67 3.76 -8.69 23.22
N GLY A 68 2.79 -9.50 23.64
CA GLY A 68 1.65 -9.85 22.78
C GLY A 68 0.65 -8.69 22.64
N THR A 69 -0.11 -8.40 23.68
CA THR A 69 -1.22 -7.43 23.59
C THR A 69 -0.75 -5.99 23.40
N PHE A 70 0.27 -5.53 24.14
CA PHE A 70 0.70 -4.13 24.06
C PHE A 70 1.61 -3.86 22.85
N ALA A 71 2.73 -4.56 22.72
CA ALA A 71 3.67 -4.30 21.63
C ALA A 71 3.12 -4.78 20.27
N THR A 72 2.73 -6.05 20.14
CA THR A 72 2.25 -6.56 18.85
C THR A 72 0.82 -6.13 18.54
N GLY A 73 -0.09 -6.21 19.50
CA GLY A 73 -1.50 -5.88 19.29
C GLY A 73 -1.73 -4.38 19.10
N LEU A 74 -1.40 -3.57 20.11
CA LEU A 74 -1.70 -2.14 20.10
C LEU A 74 -0.71 -1.34 19.23
N LEU A 75 0.60 -1.48 19.45
CA LEU A 75 1.59 -0.68 18.71
C LEU A 75 1.74 -1.15 17.27
N ALA A 76 2.10 -2.42 17.06
CA ALA A 76 2.36 -2.93 15.71
C ALA A 76 1.07 -3.18 14.90
N GLY A 77 -0.03 -3.57 15.54
CA GLY A 77 -1.32 -3.78 14.88
C GLY A 77 -2.08 -2.48 14.66
N CYS A 78 -2.61 -1.89 15.73
CA CYS A 78 -3.48 -0.72 15.63
C CYS A 78 -2.75 0.56 15.20
N ILE A 79 -1.70 0.96 15.91
CA ILE A 79 -1.04 2.25 15.65
C ILE A 79 -0.36 2.24 14.28
N ALA A 80 0.36 1.16 13.93
CA ALA A 80 0.98 1.07 12.61
C ALA A 80 -0.06 1.11 11.48
N SER A 81 -1.23 0.48 11.66
CA SER A 81 -2.32 0.55 10.67
C SER A 81 -2.84 1.98 10.50
N VAL A 82 -3.01 2.74 11.59
CA VAL A 82 -3.43 4.15 11.51
C VAL A 82 -2.39 4.98 10.75
N VAL A 83 -1.11 4.84 11.09
CA VAL A 83 -0.02 5.56 10.42
C VAL A 83 0.07 5.20 8.93
N PHE A 84 -0.07 3.92 8.60
CA PHE A 84 -0.08 3.45 7.21
C PHE A 84 -1.20 4.12 6.40
N ASN A 85 -2.39 4.30 6.99
CA ASN A 85 -3.52 4.92 6.32
C ASN A 85 -3.28 6.42 6.01
N PHE A 86 -2.60 7.16 6.89
CA PHE A 86 -2.36 8.60 6.65
C PHE A 86 -1.64 8.88 5.33
N GLY A 87 -0.65 8.06 4.96
CA GLY A 87 0.03 8.19 3.67
C GLY A 87 -0.91 7.96 2.49
N GLN A 88 -1.85 7.01 2.61
CA GLN A 88 -2.82 6.69 1.56
C GLN A 88 -3.85 7.81 1.36
N TYR A 89 -4.33 8.40 2.46
CA TYR A 89 -5.26 9.54 2.38
C TYR A 89 -4.58 10.78 1.79
N ALA A 90 -3.34 11.06 2.16
CA ALA A 90 -2.58 12.18 1.60
C ALA A 90 -2.38 12.01 0.08
N LEU A 91 -1.86 10.85 -0.35
CA LEU A 91 -1.62 10.55 -1.76
C LEU A 91 -2.92 10.53 -2.57
N GLY A 92 -3.96 9.89 -2.04
CA GLY A 92 -5.27 9.80 -2.70
C GLY A 92 -5.93 11.17 -2.86
N ALA A 93 -5.85 12.04 -1.84
CA ALA A 93 -6.40 13.38 -1.92
C ALA A 93 -5.67 14.22 -2.97
N ASP A 94 -4.34 14.17 -3.00
CA ASP A 94 -3.54 14.91 -3.99
C ASP A 94 -3.77 14.37 -5.42
N ALA A 95 -3.96 13.06 -5.58
CA ALA A 95 -4.31 12.48 -6.88
C ALA A 95 -5.68 12.98 -7.39
N ILE A 96 -6.69 13.04 -6.51
CA ILE A 96 -8.02 13.56 -6.86
C ILE A 96 -7.92 15.04 -7.25
N ILE A 97 -7.24 15.86 -6.45
CA ILE A 97 -7.05 17.29 -6.72
C ILE A 97 -6.40 17.48 -8.09
N ASN A 98 -5.33 16.75 -8.39
CA ASN A 98 -4.65 16.83 -9.67
C ASN A 98 -5.53 16.37 -10.84
N MET A 99 -6.39 15.36 -10.63
CA MET A 99 -7.34 14.90 -11.63
C MET A 99 -8.41 15.96 -11.95
N PHE A 100 -8.94 16.64 -10.92
CA PHE A 100 -9.92 17.71 -11.10
C PHE A 100 -9.30 19.02 -11.63
N ALA A 101 -8.03 19.29 -11.27
CA ALA A 101 -7.27 20.41 -11.83
C ALA A 101 -7.08 20.27 -13.35
N ALA A 102 -7.00 19.05 -13.88
CA ALA A 102 -6.97 18.82 -15.33
C ALA A 102 -8.27 19.25 -16.05
N PHE A 103 -9.36 19.43 -15.31
CA PHE A 103 -10.65 19.94 -15.78
C PHE A 103 -10.95 21.38 -15.31
N ASP A 104 -9.94 22.10 -14.80
CA ASP A 104 -10.07 23.48 -14.26
C ASP A 104 -11.00 23.60 -13.02
N ILE A 105 -11.24 22.48 -12.32
CA ILE A 105 -12.07 22.45 -11.10
C ILE A 105 -11.16 22.37 -9.87
N HIS A 106 -11.20 23.40 -9.02
CA HIS A 106 -10.45 23.43 -7.78
C HIS A 106 -11.26 22.87 -6.60
N ILE A 107 -10.86 21.71 -6.10
CA ILE A 107 -11.48 21.06 -4.93
C ILE A 107 -10.59 21.24 -3.70
N SER A 108 -11.20 21.51 -2.54
CA SER A 108 -10.50 21.60 -1.25
C SER A 108 -10.02 20.22 -0.77
N LYS A 109 -8.77 20.16 -0.27
CA LYS A 109 -8.15 18.92 0.25
C LYS A 109 -8.96 18.26 1.36
N GLY A 110 -9.61 19.05 2.22
CA GLY A 110 -10.48 18.53 3.28
C GLY A 110 -11.70 17.77 2.74
N LEU A 111 -12.28 18.27 1.64
CA LEU A 111 -13.42 17.61 0.99
C LEU A 111 -13.00 16.31 0.31
N CYS A 112 -11.83 16.28 -0.35
CA CYS A 112 -11.28 15.05 -0.93
C CYS A 112 -11.03 13.98 0.14
N CYS A 113 -10.46 14.35 1.29
CA CYS A 113 -10.26 13.42 2.40
C CYS A 113 -11.60 12.86 2.94
N LEU A 114 -12.64 13.70 3.06
CA LEU A 114 -13.96 13.25 3.49
C LEU A 114 -14.62 12.31 2.49
N ILE A 115 -14.50 12.59 1.18
CA ILE A 115 -15.01 11.71 0.12
C ILE A 115 -14.27 10.36 0.17
N LEU A 116 -12.95 10.38 0.29
CA LEU A 116 -12.14 9.16 0.42
C LEU A 116 -12.55 8.35 1.65
N LEU A 117 -12.80 9.00 2.78
CA LEU A 117 -13.25 8.34 4.00
C LEU A 117 -14.66 7.77 3.84
N ALA A 118 -15.57 8.51 3.22
CA ALA A 118 -16.93 8.07 2.95
C ALA A 118 -16.99 6.85 2.01
N VAL A 119 -16.02 6.70 1.11
CA VAL A 119 -15.91 5.53 0.22
C VAL A 119 -15.15 4.39 0.90
N SER A 120 -14.09 4.67 1.64
CA SER A 120 -13.23 3.65 2.24
C SER A 120 -13.90 2.90 3.39
N VAL A 121 -14.70 3.57 4.22
CA VAL A 121 -15.37 2.95 5.39
C VAL A 121 -16.39 1.88 4.95
N PRO A 122 -17.33 2.14 4.02
CA PRO A 122 -18.24 1.11 3.52
C PRO A 122 -17.50 -0.05 2.84
N LEU A 123 -16.48 0.24 2.03
CA LEU A 123 -15.70 -0.81 1.37
C LEU A 123 -14.97 -1.70 2.38
N SER A 124 -14.42 -1.12 3.44
CA SER A 124 -13.76 -1.86 4.52
C SER A 124 -14.74 -2.74 5.29
N LEU A 125 -15.94 -2.25 5.56
CA LEU A 125 -16.99 -3.02 6.25
C LEU A 125 -17.54 -4.13 5.37
N MET A 126 -17.79 -3.86 4.08
CA MET A 126 -18.22 -4.87 3.11
C MET A 126 -17.20 -6.01 2.96
N TYR A 127 -15.91 -5.70 3.11
CA TYR A 127 -14.85 -6.70 3.09
C TYR A 127 -14.77 -7.48 4.41
N GLY A 128 -14.87 -6.78 5.55
CA GLY A 128 -14.83 -7.39 6.88
C GLY A 128 -16.04 -8.28 7.21
N SER A 129 -17.17 -8.08 6.53
CA SER A 129 -18.40 -8.81 6.83
C SER A 129 -18.37 -10.30 6.52
N GLY A 130 -17.43 -10.86 5.75
CA GLY A 130 -17.15 -12.32 5.61
C GLY A 130 -18.27 -13.23 5.07
N GLU A 131 -19.53 -12.95 5.36
CA GLU A 131 -20.75 -13.72 5.11
C GLU A 131 -21.30 -13.50 3.69
N ASN A 132 -20.83 -12.46 2.98
CA ASN A 132 -21.21 -12.17 1.60
C ASN A 132 -20.06 -12.45 0.61
N PRO A 133 -19.91 -13.69 0.11
CA PRO A 133 -18.82 -14.06 -0.81
C PRO A 133 -18.83 -13.30 -2.14
N LYS A 134 -19.93 -12.60 -2.47
CA LYS A 134 -20.03 -11.72 -3.65
C LYS A 134 -19.36 -10.35 -3.42
N GLY A 135 -19.51 -9.76 -2.23
CA GLY A 135 -18.95 -8.45 -1.89
C GLY A 135 -17.42 -8.48 -1.84
N VAL A 136 -16.85 -9.52 -1.21
CA VAL A 136 -15.41 -9.74 -1.16
C VAL A 136 -14.80 -9.89 -2.56
N LYS A 137 -15.43 -10.68 -3.44
CA LYS A 137 -14.97 -10.87 -4.83
C LYS A 137 -14.98 -9.58 -5.65
N ILE A 138 -15.97 -8.71 -5.46
CA ILE A 138 -16.03 -7.41 -6.14
C ILE A 138 -14.84 -6.55 -5.73
N VAL A 139 -14.59 -6.43 -4.42
CA VAL A 139 -13.47 -5.64 -3.89
C VAL A 139 -12.13 -6.20 -4.38
N GLU A 140 -11.93 -7.52 -4.32
CA GLU A 140 -10.70 -8.15 -4.80
C GLU A 140 -10.46 -7.93 -6.30
N ASN A 141 -11.50 -8.07 -7.11
CA ASN A 141 -11.39 -7.83 -8.56
C ASN A 141 -11.13 -6.35 -8.86
N ALA A 142 -11.78 -5.42 -8.16
CA ALA A 142 -11.51 -3.99 -8.30
C ALA A 142 -10.05 -3.67 -7.98
N ILE A 143 -9.50 -4.23 -6.89
CA ILE A 143 -8.08 -4.05 -6.53
C ILE A 143 -7.16 -4.57 -7.64
N LYS A 144 -7.42 -5.77 -8.19
CA LYS A 144 -6.60 -6.33 -9.27
C LYS A 144 -6.61 -5.44 -10.52
N VAL A 145 -7.79 -4.92 -10.89
CA VAL A 145 -7.94 -4.00 -12.03
C VAL A 145 -7.16 -2.71 -11.78
N MET A 146 -7.28 -2.11 -10.59
CA MET A 146 -6.56 -0.88 -10.26
C MET A 146 -5.04 -1.08 -10.29
N ILE A 147 -4.53 -2.21 -9.76
CA ILE A 147 -3.10 -2.54 -9.85
C ILE A 147 -2.68 -2.71 -11.32
N GLY A 148 -3.50 -3.38 -12.14
CA GLY A 148 -3.24 -3.54 -13.56
C GLY A 148 -3.14 -2.19 -14.29
N ILE A 149 -4.09 -1.28 -14.06
CA ILE A 149 -4.08 0.07 -14.63
C ILE A 149 -2.83 0.83 -14.18
N MET A 150 -2.50 0.78 -12.89
CA MET A 150 -1.30 1.42 -12.34
C MET A 150 -0.02 0.94 -13.05
N LEU A 151 0.14 -0.39 -13.24
CA LEU A 151 1.31 -0.94 -13.94
C LEU A 151 1.38 -0.46 -15.40
N ILE A 152 0.24 -0.46 -16.10
CA ILE A 152 0.17 0.02 -17.49
C ILE A 152 0.58 1.50 -17.58
N VAL A 153 0.07 2.35 -16.69
CA VAL A 153 0.40 3.78 -16.66
C VAL A 153 1.89 4.00 -16.36
N PHE A 154 2.46 3.27 -15.39
CA PHE A 154 3.91 3.38 -15.12
C PHE A 154 4.77 2.95 -16.30
N ILE A 155 4.42 1.85 -16.96
CA ILE A 155 5.12 1.39 -18.16
C ILE A 155 5.03 2.45 -19.27
N ALA A 156 3.84 3.03 -19.49
CA ALA A 156 3.65 4.09 -20.47
C ALA A 156 4.55 5.31 -20.18
N VAL A 157 4.63 5.74 -18.92
CA VAL A 157 5.51 6.84 -18.49
C VAL A 157 6.98 6.52 -18.77
N VAL A 158 7.44 5.30 -18.44
CA VAL A 158 8.82 4.88 -18.71
C VAL A 158 9.11 4.85 -20.21
N CYS A 159 8.19 4.35 -21.03
CA CYS A 159 8.33 4.34 -22.49
C CYS A 159 8.45 5.75 -23.07
N VAL A 160 7.58 6.68 -22.64
CA VAL A 160 7.60 8.08 -23.10
C VAL A 160 8.91 8.77 -22.69
N ILE A 161 9.35 8.59 -21.45
CA ILE A 161 10.62 9.17 -20.98
C ILE A 161 11.82 8.57 -21.72
N SER A 162 11.82 7.26 -21.96
CA SER A 162 12.88 6.59 -22.72
C SER A 162 13.00 7.13 -24.15
N GLN A 163 11.87 7.33 -24.84
CA GLN A 163 11.85 7.97 -26.15
C GLN A 163 12.38 9.40 -26.10
N PHE A 164 12.04 10.16 -25.06
CA PHE A 164 12.50 11.54 -24.87
C PHE A 164 14.01 11.62 -24.63
N ILE A 165 14.59 10.69 -23.87
CA ILE A 165 16.04 10.59 -23.63
C ILE A 165 16.79 10.24 -24.91
N VAL A 166 16.26 9.31 -25.71
CA VAL A 166 16.87 8.94 -27.01
C VAL A 166 16.87 10.13 -27.98
N LEU A 167 15.85 10.99 -27.94
CA LEU A 167 15.75 12.19 -28.77
C LEU A 167 16.70 13.33 -28.35
N LEU A 168 17.09 13.40 -27.08
CA LEU A 168 17.94 14.49 -26.55
C LEU A 168 19.45 14.22 -26.65
N GLY A 169 19.88 13.00 -26.97
CA GLY A 169 21.29 12.61 -27.05
C GLY A 169 22.02 12.67 -25.69
N PRO A 170 23.11 11.91 -25.51
CA PRO A 170 23.85 11.93 -24.25
C PRO A 170 24.44 13.33 -24.02
N ARG A 171 24.09 13.96 -22.90
CA ARG A 171 24.90 15.03 -22.31
C ARG A 171 25.96 14.40 -21.40
#